data_AF-A0A452XCR3-F1
#
_entry.id   AF-A0A452XCR3-F1
#
_cell.length_a   1.000
_cell.length_b   1.000
_cell.length_c   1.000
_cell.angle_alpha   90.00
_cell.angle_beta   90.00
_cell.angle_gamma   90.00
#
_symmetry.space_group_name_H-M   'P 1'
#
loop_
_entity.id
_entity.type
_entity.pdbx_description
1 polymer ?
#
loop_
_entity_poly.entity_id
_entity_poly.type
_entity_poly.pdbx_seq_one_letter_code
_entity_poly.pdbx_strand_id
1 'polypeptide(L)'
;MQPVSWSSEKYYLRQILPLVRKHKVIRFSRTDSRLANNGLPLRLQKLRCHVNYNALRFTPSIEALGNKMISSLRKTGSFVVLHLRYEMDMLAFSGCTHGCSGQETAELTRMRYAYPWWKEKEIDSEKKRLEGLCPLTPGETTLVLKALGFPRDTRIYIASGEIYGGEKRLAALKAEFPNIVSRS
;
A
#
# COMPACT_ATOMS: atom_id res chain seq x y z
N MET A 1 -6.01 -24.91 13.37
CA MET A 1 -6.05 -25.44 11.98
C MET A 1 -5.61 -24.36 10.99
N GLN A 2 -5.11 -24.75 9.81
CA GLN A 2 -4.85 -23.79 8.71
C GLN A 2 -6.12 -23.60 7.88
N PRO A 3 -6.66 -22.37 7.76
CA PRO A 3 -7.82 -22.14 6.92
C PRO A 3 -7.45 -22.11 5.43
N VAL A 4 -8.41 -22.42 4.57
CA VAL A 4 -8.22 -22.35 3.11
C VAL A 4 -8.15 -20.89 2.67
N SER A 5 -7.08 -20.53 1.96
CA SER A 5 -6.87 -19.18 1.43
C SER A 5 -7.91 -18.84 0.36
N TRP A 6 -8.42 -17.61 0.38
CA TRP A 6 -9.50 -17.15 -0.51
C TRP A 6 -10.75 -18.05 -0.47
N SER A 7 -11.09 -18.54 0.71
CA SER A 7 -12.25 -19.41 0.90
C SER A 7 -13.57 -18.65 0.77
N SER A 8 -14.61 -19.32 0.28
CA SER A 8 -15.95 -18.75 0.07
C SER A 8 -16.77 -18.72 1.36
N GLU A 9 -17.88 -17.99 1.36
CA GLU A 9 -18.86 -18.02 2.46
C GLU A 9 -19.28 -19.46 2.83
N LYS A 10 -19.49 -20.32 1.82
CA LYS A 10 -19.88 -21.71 2.02
C LYS A 10 -18.86 -22.50 2.84
N TYR A 11 -17.56 -22.23 2.69
CA TYR A 11 -16.51 -22.86 3.50
C TYR A 11 -16.71 -22.52 4.99
N TYR A 12 -16.95 -21.25 5.30
CA TYR A 12 -17.15 -20.84 6.69
C TYR A 12 -18.45 -21.40 7.28
N LEU A 13 -19.54 -21.37 6.52
CA LEU A 13 -20.83 -21.87 6.99
C LEU A 13 -20.88 -23.40 7.14
N ARG A 14 -20.25 -24.14 6.22
CA ARG A 14 -20.37 -25.61 6.17
C ARG A 14 -19.22 -26.34 6.86
N GLN A 15 -18.03 -25.74 6.96
CA GLN A 15 -16.85 -26.40 7.56
C GLN A 15 -16.44 -25.75 8.88
N ILE A 16 -16.31 -24.43 8.92
CA ILE A 16 -15.83 -23.74 10.13
C ILE A 16 -16.91 -23.67 11.21
N LEU A 17 -18.14 -23.27 10.87
CA LEU A 17 -19.22 -23.09 11.84
C LEU A 17 -19.54 -24.37 12.64
N PRO A 18 -19.62 -25.58 12.05
CA PRO A 18 -19.79 -26.81 12.84
C PRO A 18 -18.66 -27.06 13.83
N LEU A 19 -17.42 -26.78 13.43
CA LEU A 19 -16.26 -26.91 14.31
C LEU A 19 -16.34 -25.89 15.47
N VAL A 20 -16.79 -24.67 15.22
CA VAL A 20 -16.94 -23.64 16.27
C VAL A 20 -18.03 -24.07 17.25
N ARG A 21 -19.15 -24.61 16.74
CA ARG A 21 -20.24 -25.14 17.59
C ARG A 21 -19.78 -26.28 18.49
N LYS A 22 -18.93 -27.18 17.96
CA LYS A 22 -18.37 -28.34 18.67
C LYS A 22 -17.31 -27.94 19.70
N HIS A 23 -16.31 -27.17 19.29
CA HIS A 23 -15.11 -26.89 20.10
C HIS A 23 -15.16 -25.56 20.87
N LYS A 24 -16.16 -24.71 20.60
CA LYS A 24 -16.37 -23.36 21.15
C LYS A 24 -15.32 -22.33 20.76
N VAL A 25 -14.05 -22.72 20.72
CA VAL A 25 -12.92 -21.88 20.31
C VAL A 25 -12.14 -22.59 19.20
N ILE A 26 -11.82 -21.85 18.15
CA ILE A 26 -10.92 -22.30 17.09
C ILE A 26 -9.78 -21.31 16.94
N ARG A 27 -8.55 -21.83 16.93
CA ARG A 27 -7.36 -21.07 16.54
C ARG A 27 -7.00 -21.34 15.09
N PHE A 28 -6.96 -20.28 14.29
CA PHE A 28 -6.33 -20.32 12.97
C PHE A 28 -4.83 -20.04 13.09
N SER A 29 -4.00 -20.91 12.52
CA SER A 29 -2.54 -20.76 12.54
C SER A 29 -2.02 -19.83 11.43
N ARG A 30 -2.85 -19.52 10.43
CA ARG A 30 -2.58 -18.58 9.33
C ARG A 30 -3.77 -17.65 9.17
N THR A 31 -3.72 -16.50 9.83
CA THR A 31 -4.84 -15.53 9.86
C THR A 31 -4.90 -14.64 8.61
N ASP A 32 -3.84 -14.66 7.79
CA ASP A 32 -3.77 -14.04 6.46
C ASP A 32 -4.64 -14.75 5.42
N SER A 33 -4.97 -16.02 5.66
CA SER A 33 -5.93 -16.80 4.86
C SER A 33 -7.36 -16.36 5.19
N ARG A 34 -7.79 -15.32 4.46
CA ARG A 34 -9.04 -14.59 4.64
C ARG A 34 -10.19 -15.12 3.78
N LEU A 35 -11.42 -14.83 4.22
CA LEU A 35 -12.63 -14.93 3.42
C LEU A 35 -12.43 -14.14 2.11
N ALA A 36 -12.73 -14.78 0.98
CA ALA A 36 -12.54 -14.22 -0.35
C ALA A 36 -13.17 -12.82 -0.46
N ASN A 37 -12.49 -11.92 -1.16
CA ASN A 37 -13.06 -10.61 -1.49
C ASN A 37 -14.01 -10.70 -2.70
N ASN A 38 -13.78 -11.66 -3.60
CA ASN A 38 -14.61 -11.83 -4.80
C ASN A 38 -15.56 -13.01 -4.59
N GLY A 39 -16.77 -12.93 -5.19
CA GLY A 39 -17.77 -13.99 -5.11
C GLY A 39 -18.63 -14.00 -3.85
N LEU A 40 -18.58 -12.95 -3.03
CA LEU A 40 -19.51 -12.75 -1.92
C LEU A 40 -20.71 -11.89 -2.31
N PRO A 41 -21.88 -12.08 -1.67
CA PRO A 41 -23.00 -11.16 -1.83
C PRO A 41 -22.59 -9.71 -1.55
N LEU A 42 -22.98 -8.79 -2.42
CA LEU A 42 -22.61 -7.36 -2.32
C LEU A 42 -22.97 -6.76 -0.95
N ARG A 43 -24.12 -7.14 -0.38
CA ARG A 43 -24.56 -6.70 0.94
C ARG A 43 -23.58 -7.12 2.04
N LEU A 44 -23.07 -8.35 1.97
CA LEU A 44 -22.10 -8.86 2.94
C LEU A 44 -20.77 -8.14 2.79
N GLN A 45 -20.34 -7.85 1.57
CA GLN A 45 -19.12 -7.08 1.33
C GLN A 45 -19.21 -5.66 1.89
N LYS A 46 -20.30 -4.96 1.61
CA LYS A 46 -20.54 -3.62 2.18
C LYS A 46 -20.56 -3.66 3.71
N LEU A 47 -21.24 -4.64 4.30
CA LEU A 47 -21.28 -4.79 5.76
C LEU A 47 -19.90 -5.04 6.35
N ARG A 48 -19.10 -5.95 5.78
CA ARG A 48 -17.72 -6.23 6.21
C ARG A 48 -16.85 -4.97 6.17
N CYS A 49 -16.89 -4.24 5.05
CA CYS A 49 -16.15 -3.00 4.90
C CYS A 49 -16.58 -1.97 5.96
N HIS A 50 -17.88 -1.79 6.16
CA HIS A 50 -18.42 -0.84 7.12
C HIS A 50 -18.02 -1.20 8.56
N VAL A 51 -18.17 -2.46 8.96
CA VAL A 51 -17.81 -2.92 10.31
C VAL A 51 -16.31 -2.75 10.56
N ASN A 52 -15.46 -3.19 9.63
CA ASN A 52 -14.00 -3.03 9.78
C ASN A 52 -13.59 -1.55 9.83
N TYR A 53 -14.18 -0.71 8.98
CA TYR A 53 -13.89 0.72 8.97
C TYR A 53 -14.23 1.40 10.30
N ASN A 54 -15.36 1.04 10.91
CA ASN A 54 -15.76 1.61 12.19
C ASN A 54 -14.97 1.03 13.38
N ALA A 55 -14.67 -0.27 13.35
CA ALA A 55 -14.01 -0.96 14.45
C ALA A 55 -12.50 -0.67 14.53
N LEU A 56 -11.83 -0.47 13.38
CA LEU A 56 -10.40 -0.18 13.34
C LEU A 56 -10.16 1.32 13.59
N ARG A 57 -10.05 1.68 14.86
CA ARG A 57 -9.69 3.02 15.32
C ARG A 57 -8.25 3.05 15.79
N PHE A 58 -7.56 4.16 15.54
CA PHE A 58 -6.27 4.42 16.16
C PHE A 58 -6.44 4.62 17.66
N THR A 59 -5.38 4.38 18.43
CA THR A 59 -5.39 4.72 19.86
C THR A 59 -5.52 6.24 20.04
N PRO A 60 -6.09 6.71 21.16
CA PRO A 60 -6.24 8.15 21.41
C PRO A 60 -4.92 8.92 21.27
N SER A 61 -3.78 8.32 21.65
CA SER A 61 -2.46 8.92 21.50
C SER A 61 -2.03 9.15 20.06
N ILE A 62 -2.29 8.18 19.16
CA ILE A 62 -1.99 8.29 17.73
C ILE A 62 -2.94 9.29 17.06
N GLU A 63 -4.23 9.27 17.41
CA GLU A 63 -5.21 10.25 16.91
C GLU A 63 -4.81 11.67 17.32
N ALA A 64 -4.44 11.88 18.59
CA ALA A 64 -3.98 13.19 19.08
C ALA A 64 -2.73 13.69 18.35
N LEU A 65 -1.75 12.80 18.12
CA LEU A 65 -0.54 13.13 17.35
C LEU A 65 -0.87 13.50 15.90
N GLY A 66 -1.73 12.70 15.23
CA GLY A 66 -2.19 12.97 13.87
C GLY A 66 -2.92 14.30 13.76
N ASN A 67 -3.83 14.59 14.69
CA ASN A 67 -4.56 15.86 14.75
C ASN A 67 -3.62 17.06 14.94
N LYS A 68 -2.62 16.94 15.82
CA LYS A 68 -1.61 17.98 16.02
C LYS A 68 -0.81 18.24 14.73
N MET A 69 -0.43 17.18 14.03
CA MET A 69 0.32 17.26 12.79
C MET A 69 -0.50 17.90 11.66
N ILE A 70 -1.76 17.49 11.49
CA ILE A 70 -2.69 18.08 10.52
C ILE A 70 -2.92 19.56 10.85
N SER A 71 -3.15 19.91 12.11
CA SER A 71 -3.31 21.29 12.55
C SER A 71 -2.08 22.13 12.17
N SER A 72 -0.87 21.61 12.40
CA SER A 72 0.39 22.27 12.02
C SER A 72 0.50 22.49 10.50
N LEU A 73 0.17 21.48 9.70
CA LEU A 73 0.22 21.58 8.23
C LEU A 73 -0.81 22.58 7.68
N ARG A 74 -1.99 22.65 8.32
CA ARG A 74 -3.07 23.58 7.92
C ARG A 74 -2.82 25.04 8.28
N LYS A 75 -1.84 25.34 9.15
CA LYS A 75 -1.55 26.73 9.54
C LYS A 75 -1.18 27.62 8.35
N THR A 76 -0.62 27.05 7.30
CA THR A 76 -0.22 27.77 6.08
C THR A 76 -1.17 27.56 4.91
N GLY A 77 -2.38 27.06 5.16
CA GLY A 77 -3.40 26.79 4.15
C GLY A 77 -3.60 25.31 3.81
N SER A 78 -4.23 25.07 2.66
CA SER A 78 -4.47 23.72 2.14
C SER A 78 -3.16 23.02 1.76
N PHE A 79 -3.15 21.69 1.89
CA PHE A 79 -2.00 20.86 1.55
C PHE A 79 -2.45 19.55 0.91
N VAL A 80 -1.56 18.93 0.15
CA VAL A 80 -1.75 17.61 -0.46
C VAL A 80 -0.92 16.58 0.29
N VAL A 81 -1.47 15.39 0.51
CA VAL A 81 -0.73 14.25 1.05
C VAL A 81 -0.42 13.27 -0.07
N LEU A 82 0.85 12.93 -0.24
CA LEU A 82 1.30 11.90 -1.17
C LEU A 82 1.77 10.68 -0.40
N HIS A 83 1.09 9.56 -0.62
CA HIS A 83 1.59 8.27 -0.18
C HIS A 83 2.41 7.63 -1.31
N LEU A 84 3.73 7.79 -1.25
CA LEU A 84 4.66 7.28 -2.26
C LEU A 84 5.15 5.89 -1.86
N ARG A 85 4.48 4.85 -2.35
CA ARG A 85 4.87 3.45 -2.11
C ARG A 85 5.96 3.00 -3.10
N TYR A 86 7.09 3.69 -3.05
CA TYR A 86 8.26 3.49 -3.94
C TYR A 86 9.50 3.03 -3.15
N GLU A 87 9.30 2.19 -2.14
CA GLU A 87 10.34 1.59 -1.33
C GLU A 87 10.98 0.39 -2.03
N MET A 88 12.22 0.06 -1.64
CA MET A 88 13.01 -1.00 -2.28
C MET A 88 12.33 -2.38 -2.22
N ASP A 89 11.71 -2.72 -1.09
CA ASP A 89 10.98 -3.99 -0.90
C ASP A 89 9.78 -4.08 -1.85
N MET A 90 9.08 -2.96 -2.05
CA MET A 90 7.91 -2.87 -2.93
C MET A 90 8.29 -3.02 -4.40
N LEU A 91 9.37 -2.38 -4.84
CA LEU A 91 9.86 -2.52 -6.22
C LEU A 91 10.40 -3.92 -6.49
N ALA A 92 11.16 -4.49 -5.55
CA ALA A 92 11.65 -5.86 -5.66
C ALA A 92 10.50 -6.88 -5.68
N PHE A 93 9.50 -6.72 -4.80
CA PHE A 93 8.33 -7.61 -4.74
C PHE A 93 7.45 -7.52 -5.99
N SER A 94 7.17 -6.32 -6.47
CA SER A 94 6.31 -6.09 -7.64
C SER A 94 7.01 -6.37 -8.97
N GLY A 95 8.35 -6.37 -9.00
CA GLY A 95 9.14 -6.49 -10.22
C GLY A 95 9.06 -5.25 -11.11
N CYS A 96 8.57 -4.12 -10.59
CA CYS A 96 8.41 -2.88 -11.34
C CYS A 96 9.73 -2.10 -11.38
N THR A 97 10.39 -2.08 -12.53
CA THR A 97 11.73 -1.48 -12.71
C THR A 97 11.74 -0.33 -13.72
N HIS A 98 10.57 0.22 -14.04
CA HIS A 98 10.46 1.38 -14.91
C HIS A 98 11.22 2.57 -14.31
N GLY A 99 12.13 3.15 -15.11
CA GLY A 99 13.02 4.23 -14.68
C GLY A 99 14.22 3.76 -13.86
N CYS A 100 14.37 2.47 -13.54
CA CYS A 100 15.58 1.91 -12.95
C CYS A 100 16.67 1.71 -14.02
N SER A 101 17.91 1.92 -13.62
CA SER A 101 19.09 1.50 -14.37
C SER A 101 19.23 -0.03 -14.38
N GLY A 102 20.10 -0.55 -15.24
CA GLY A 102 20.42 -1.99 -15.25
C GLY A 102 20.95 -2.48 -13.90
N GLN A 103 21.76 -1.66 -13.22
CA GLN A 103 22.29 -1.98 -11.89
C GLN A 103 21.19 -2.04 -10.82
N GLU A 104 20.32 -1.03 -10.77
CA GLU A 104 19.16 -1.01 -9.86
C GLU A 104 18.22 -2.21 -10.13
N THR A 105 17.98 -2.53 -11.40
CA THR A 105 17.16 -3.68 -11.81
C THR A 105 17.76 -5.02 -11.34
N ALA A 106 19.08 -5.18 -11.47
CA ALA A 106 19.79 -6.37 -11.01
C ALA A 106 19.76 -6.49 -9.47
N GLU A 107 19.91 -5.38 -8.75
CA GLU A 107 19.82 -5.32 -7.29
C GLU A 107 18.43 -5.75 -6.79
N LEU A 108 17.36 -5.14 -7.32
CA LEU A 108 15.98 -5.46 -6.97
C LEU A 108 15.64 -6.91 -7.30
N THR A 109 16.16 -7.42 -8.42
CA THR A 109 16.00 -8.83 -8.79
C THR A 109 16.71 -9.75 -7.79
N ARG A 110 17.97 -9.48 -7.43
CA ARG A 110 18.68 -10.26 -6.42
C ARG A 110 17.93 -10.29 -5.09
N MET A 111 17.42 -9.14 -4.65
CA MET A 111 16.61 -9.06 -3.44
C MET A 111 15.37 -9.95 -3.52
N ARG A 112 14.64 -9.92 -4.64
CA ARG A 112 13.45 -10.75 -4.84
C ARG A 112 13.75 -12.24 -4.75
N TYR A 113 14.86 -12.70 -5.29
CA TYR A 113 15.26 -14.11 -5.19
C TYR A 113 15.74 -14.48 -3.78
N ALA A 114 16.32 -13.54 -3.03
CA ALA A 114 16.82 -13.77 -1.68
C ALA A 114 15.71 -14.08 -0.65
N TYR A 115 14.44 -13.70 -0.90
CA TYR A 115 13.31 -13.93 0.01
C TYR A 115 12.47 -15.15 -0.37
N PRO A 116 12.63 -16.34 0.26
CA PRO A 116 12.04 -17.59 -0.24
C PRO A 116 10.51 -17.62 -0.27
N TRP A 117 9.84 -16.85 0.58
CA TRP A 117 8.37 -16.82 0.68
C TRP A 117 7.69 -15.97 -0.40
N TRP A 118 8.42 -15.16 -1.17
CA TRP A 118 7.85 -14.48 -2.33
C TRP A 118 7.70 -15.47 -3.48
N LYS A 119 6.44 -15.77 -3.83
CA LYS A 119 6.08 -16.82 -4.80
C LYS A 119 6.50 -16.49 -6.23
N GLU A 120 6.24 -15.26 -6.68
CA GLU A 120 6.58 -14.81 -8.04
C GLU A 120 8.04 -14.33 -8.07
N LYS A 121 8.88 -15.03 -8.83
CA LYS A 121 10.33 -14.73 -8.97
C LYS A 121 10.69 -14.14 -10.32
N GLU A 122 10.06 -14.64 -11.38
CA GLU A 122 10.18 -14.10 -12.73
C GLU A 122 8.94 -13.24 -12.99
N ILE A 123 9.16 -11.97 -13.30
CA ILE A 123 8.08 -10.99 -13.49
C ILE A 123 8.43 -10.16 -14.71
N ASP A 124 7.49 -10.12 -15.65
CA ASP A 124 7.50 -9.19 -16.76
C ASP A 124 7.08 -7.79 -16.25
N SER A 125 8.07 -6.92 -16.12
CA SER A 125 7.87 -5.57 -15.58
C SER A 125 6.96 -4.71 -16.46
N GLU A 126 7.11 -4.82 -17.78
CA GLU A 126 6.37 -4.02 -18.74
C GLU A 126 4.89 -4.43 -18.74
N LYS A 127 4.63 -5.74 -18.74
CA LYS A 127 3.27 -6.25 -18.65
C LYS A 127 2.58 -5.83 -17.36
N LYS A 128 3.22 -5.98 -16.19
CA LYS A 128 2.65 -5.53 -14.90
C LYS A 128 2.33 -4.04 -14.92
N ARG A 129 3.17 -3.24 -15.56
CA ARG A 129 2.96 -1.80 -15.71
C ARG A 129 1.74 -1.49 -16.58
N LEU A 130 1.61 -2.14 -17.73
CA LEU A 130 0.45 -1.98 -18.62
C LEU A 130 -0.87 -2.40 -17.95
N GLU A 131 -0.82 -3.38 -17.05
CA GLU A 131 -1.95 -3.80 -16.22
C GLU A 131 -2.27 -2.84 -15.05
N GLY A 132 -1.47 -1.79 -14.85
CA GLY A 132 -1.66 -0.83 -13.76
C GLY A 132 -1.26 -1.36 -12.39
N LEU A 133 -0.42 -2.40 -12.33
CA LEU A 133 0.02 -3.06 -11.10
C LEU A 133 1.33 -2.51 -10.54
N CYS A 134 1.93 -1.52 -11.21
CA CYS A 134 3.14 -0.86 -10.76
C CYS A 134 2.85 0.48 -10.06
N PRO A 135 3.60 0.84 -9.00
CA PRO A 135 3.52 2.18 -8.44
C PRO A 135 3.99 3.21 -9.47
N LEU A 136 3.43 4.43 -9.37
CA LEU A 136 3.96 5.57 -10.09
C LEU A 136 5.34 5.91 -9.55
N THR A 137 6.26 6.28 -10.43
CA THR A 137 7.53 6.88 -9.99
C THR A 137 7.25 8.26 -9.37
N PRO A 138 8.14 8.79 -8.50
CA PRO A 138 7.99 10.16 -8.01
C PRO A 138 7.97 11.21 -9.14
N GLY A 139 8.70 10.96 -10.23
CA GLY A 139 8.65 11.80 -11.43
C GLY A 139 7.27 11.79 -12.10
N GLU A 140 6.66 10.63 -12.27
CA GLU A 140 5.30 10.52 -12.82
C GLU A 140 4.24 11.12 -11.91
N THR A 141 4.40 10.95 -10.60
CA THR A 141 3.53 11.60 -9.63
C THR A 141 3.60 13.13 -9.78
N THR A 142 4.78 13.67 -10.05
CA THR A 142 4.97 15.10 -10.34
C THR A 142 4.17 15.51 -11.57
N LEU A 143 4.26 14.76 -12.67
CA LEU A 143 3.52 15.04 -13.90
C LEU A 143 2.01 14.98 -13.69
N VAL A 144 1.51 14.00 -12.94
CA VAL A 144 0.09 13.89 -12.59
C VAL A 144 -0.38 15.11 -11.80
N LEU A 145 0.37 15.55 -10.80
CA LEU A 145 0.00 16.74 -10.02
C LEU A 145 -0.04 18.00 -10.87
N LYS A 146 0.93 18.18 -11.78
CA LYS A 146 0.91 19.30 -12.74
C LYS A 146 -0.32 19.24 -13.65
N ALA A 147 -0.63 18.06 -14.19
CA ALA A 147 -1.77 17.87 -15.09
C ALA A 147 -3.11 18.10 -14.40
N LEU A 148 -3.21 17.82 -13.09
CA LEU A 148 -4.38 18.12 -12.26
C LEU A 148 -4.50 19.61 -11.89
N GLY A 149 -3.52 20.45 -12.28
CA GLY A 149 -3.57 21.89 -12.07
C GLY A 149 -3.14 22.33 -10.66
N PHE A 150 -2.39 21.50 -9.92
CA PHE A 150 -1.82 21.94 -8.64
C PHE A 150 -0.75 23.01 -8.89
N PRO A 151 -0.86 24.19 -8.24
CA PRO A 151 0.11 25.27 -8.42
C PRO A 151 1.44 24.94 -7.76
N ARG A 152 2.52 25.58 -8.23
CA ARG A 152 3.90 25.37 -7.75
C ARG A 152 4.04 25.56 -6.24
N ASP A 153 3.31 26.49 -5.65
CA ASP A 153 3.34 26.77 -4.21
C ASP A 153 2.54 25.76 -3.37
N THR A 154 1.91 24.76 -3.98
CA THR A 154 1.19 23.69 -3.26
C THR A 154 2.08 23.07 -2.19
N ARG A 155 1.60 23.11 -0.94
CA ARG A 155 2.26 22.41 0.16
C ARG A 155 2.00 20.91 0.04
N ILE A 156 3.06 20.12 -0.01
CA ILE A 156 2.98 18.66 -0.16
C ILE A 156 3.55 18.00 1.09
N TYR A 157 2.79 17.10 1.71
CA TYR A 157 3.29 16.20 2.74
C TYR A 157 3.53 14.81 2.15
N ILE A 158 4.76 14.31 2.23
CA ILE A 158 5.11 12.97 1.76
C ILE A 158 5.00 11.99 2.94
N ALA A 159 4.11 11.01 2.79
CA ALA A 159 3.95 9.88 3.67
C ALA A 159 4.54 8.63 2.99
N SER A 160 5.80 8.31 3.24
CA SER A 160 6.43 7.11 2.66
C SER A 160 7.48 6.55 3.60
N GLY A 161 7.87 5.29 3.37
CA GLY A 161 9.16 4.82 3.84
C GLY A 161 10.31 5.48 3.06
N GLU A 162 11.49 4.88 3.15
CA GLU A 162 12.65 5.28 2.37
C GLU A 162 12.39 5.06 0.88
N ILE A 163 12.35 6.15 0.12
CA ILE A 163 12.17 6.11 -1.33
C ILE A 163 13.42 5.51 -1.96
N TYR A 164 13.26 4.45 -2.75
CA TYR A 164 14.38 3.83 -3.45
C TYR A 164 15.06 4.83 -4.39
N GLY A 165 16.38 4.99 -4.29
CA GLY A 165 17.14 6.01 -5.01
C GLY A 165 17.03 7.44 -4.43
N GLY A 166 16.32 7.61 -3.31
CA GLY A 166 16.35 8.80 -2.45
C GLY A 166 16.12 10.13 -3.16
N GLU A 167 16.97 11.10 -2.85
CA GLU A 167 16.93 12.47 -3.38
C GLU A 167 16.93 12.53 -4.91
N LYS A 168 17.67 11.62 -5.57
CA LYS A 168 17.70 11.55 -7.05
C LYS A 168 16.30 11.28 -7.61
N ARG A 169 15.50 10.41 -6.99
CA ARG A 169 14.13 10.13 -7.45
C ARG A 169 13.17 11.25 -7.09
N LEU A 170 13.36 11.91 -5.95
CA LEU A 170 12.52 13.01 -5.51
C LEU A 170 12.84 14.34 -6.20
N ALA A 171 13.96 14.45 -6.91
CA ALA A 171 14.44 15.68 -7.52
C ALA A 171 13.38 16.38 -8.40
N ALA A 172 12.70 15.64 -9.28
CA ALA A 172 11.64 16.20 -10.13
C ALA A 172 10.48 16.79 -9.30
N LEU A 173 10.06 16.07 -8.27
CA LEU A 173 8.96 16.51 -7.40
C LEU A 173 9.35 17.76 -6.60
N LYS A 174 10.57 17.79 -6.06
CA LYS A 174 11.10 18.95 -5.31
C LYS A 174 11.36 20.17 -6.20
N ALA A 175 11.79 19.95 -7.44
CA ALA A 175 12.00 21.03 -8.40
C ALA A 175 10.67 21.67 -8.82
N GLU A 176 9.60 20.89 -8.95
CA GLU A 176 8.27 21.38 -9.31
C GLU A 176 7.53 21.98 -8.11
N PHE A 177 7.58 21.33 -6.95
CA PHE A 177 6.87 21.73 -5.74
C PHE A 177 7.86 21.97 -4.58
N PRO A 178 8.36 23.19 -4.39
CA PRO A 178 9.36 23.49 -3.36
C PRO A 178 8.84 23.33 -1.92
N ASN A 179 7.53 23.40 -1.69
CA ASN A 179 6.92 23.37 -0.36
C ASN A 179 6.66 21.94 0.15
N ILE A 180 7.64 21.05 0.01
CA ILE A 180 7.56 19.66 0.46
C ILE A 180 7.96 19.53 1.92
N VAL A 181 7.16 18.76 2.66
CA VAL A 181 7.41 18.36 4.04
C VAL A 181 7.43 16.83 4.10
N SER A 182 8.47 16.27 4.68
CA SER A 182 8.53 14.86 5.04
C SER A 182 8.90 14.73 6.52
N ARG A 183 8.49 13.63 7.15
CA ARG A 183 9.12 13.16 8.38
C ARG A 183 10.12 12.09 7.98
N SER A 184 11.38 12.47 7.89
CA SER A 184 12.53 11.57 7.99
C SER A 184 13.10 11.65 9.40
#